data_AF-A4CFN0-F1
#
_entry.id   AF-A4CFN0-F1
#
_cell.length_a   1.000
_cell.length_b   1.000
_cell.length_c   1.000
_cell.angle_alpha   90.00
_cell.angle_beta   90.00
_cell.angle_gamma   90.00
#
_symmetry.space_group_name_H-M   'P 1'
#
loop_
_entity.id
_entity.type
_entity.pdbx_description
1 polymer ?
#
loop_
_entity_poly.entity_id
_entity_poly.type
_entity_poly.pdbx_seq_one_letter_code
_entity_poly.pdbx_strand_id
1 'polypeptide(L)'
;MVFRFCVGKDASFLVSELYQTAYVSEYGIRPALNYHSKVRLTSEIKSKIDDLYKNALLNSRPDNIRGLDGSTWCFRPKSGNSYTELCYWSPIEHPESKRGLKDISNLGIYLFDISGLQEYGGVFQ
;
A
#
# COMPACT_ATOMS: atom_id res chain seq x y z
N MET A 1 1.86 -6.81 -0.78
CA MET A 1 1.29 -5.97 -1.87
C MET A 1 2.15 -4.73 -2.10
N VAL A 2 2.13 -4.13 -3.29
CA VAL A 2 2.87 -2.88 -3.56
C VAL A 2 1.95 -1.88 -4.25
N PHE A 3 1.95 -0.64 -3.76
CA PHE A 3 1.24 0.48 -4.37
C PHE A 3 2.26 1.53 -4.82
N ARG A 4 2.25 1.86 -6.11
CA ARG A 4 3.11 2.89 -6.71
C ARG A 4 2.27 4.09 -7.10
N PHE A 5 2.56 5.23 -6.49
CA PHE A 5 1.86 6.47 -6.76
C PHE A 5 2.64 7.31 -7.77
N CYS A 6 2.12 7.36 -8.99
CA CYS A 6 2.74 8.00 -10.14
C CYS A 6 2.06 9.32 -10.44
N VAL A 7 2.71 10.43 -10.09
CA VAL A 7 2.20 11.78 -10.38
C VAL A 7 2.84 12.32 -11.65
N GLY A 8 1.99 12.73 -12.60
CA GLY A 8 2.39 13.41 -13.84
C GLY A 8 1.70 14.76 -13.98
N LYS A 9 2.18 15.57 -14.95
CA LYS A 9 1.59 16.88 -15.27
C LYS A 9 0.16 16.75 -15.82
N ASP A 10 -0.08 15.78 -16.71
CA ASP A 10 -1.36 15.63 -17.42
C ASP A 10 -2.25 14.50 -16.85
N ALA A 11 -1.63 13.51 -16.21
CA ALA A 11 -2.34 12.39 -15.60
C ALA A 11 -1.55 11.84 -14.41
N SER A 12 -2.27 11.39 -13.39
CA SER A 12 -1.72 10.65 -12.27
C SER A 12 -2.33 9.25 -12.21
N PHE A 13 -1.56 8.28 -11.73
CA PHE A 13 -1.96 6.87 -11.69
C PHE A 13 -1.59 6.24 -10.37
N LEU A 14 -2.42 5.31 -9.92
CA LEU A 14 -2.05 4.31 -8.93
C LEU A 14 -1.78 3.00 -9.67
N VAL A 15 -0.57 2.47 -9.52
CA VAL A 15 -0.22 1.13 -10.00
C VAL A 15 -0.13 0.21 -8.80
N SER A 16 -0.87 -0.89 -8.82
CA SER A 16 -0.95 -1.82 -7.69
C SER A 16 -0.48 -3.20 -8.13
N GLU A 17 0.27 -3.87 -7.27
CA GLU A 17 0.83 -5.20 -7.51
C GLU A 17 0.48 -6.11 -6.33
N LEU A 18 -0.18 -7.22 -6.64
CA LEU A 18 -0.52 -8.26 -5.68
C LEU A 18 0.22 -9.54 -6.09
N TYR A 19 1.10 -9.99 -5.20
CA TYR A 19 1.76 -11.27 -5.30
C TYR A 19 1.32 -12.12 -4.11
N GLN A 20 0.75 -13.29 -4.38
CA GLN A 20 0.42 -14.30 -3.39
C GLN A 20 1.00 -15.63 -3.85
N THR A 21 1.73 -16.29 -2.95
CA THR A 21 2.19 -17.67 -3.19
C THR A 21 1.02 -18.63 -3.09
N ALA A 22 1.11 -19.78 -3.74
CA ALA A 22 0.12 -20.83 -3.56
C ALA A 22 0.06 -21.25 -2.09
N TYR A 23 -1.14 -21.47 -1.57
CA TYR A 23 -1.35 -21.91 -0.19
C TYR A 23 -2.57 -22.83 -0.08
N VAL A 24 -2.60 -23.64 0.97
CA VAL A 24 -3.73 -24.52 1.27
C VAL A 24 -4.71 -23.75 2.16
N SER A 25 -5.96 -23.66 1.71
CA SER A 25 -7.07 -23.07 2.48
C SER A 25 -8.10 -24.14 2.82
N GLU A 26 -9.05 -23.80 3.69
CA GLU A 26 -10.21 -24.65 4.04
C GLU A 26 -11.04 -25.06 2.80
N TYR A 27 -10.94 -24.31 1.70
CA TYR A 27 -11.62 -24.53 0.43
C TYR A 27 -10.74 -25.20 -0.64
N GLY A 28 -9.56 -25.72 -0.25
CA GLY A 28 -8.60 -26.38 -1.14
C GLY A 28 -7.36 -25.52 -1.47
N ILE A 29 -6.59 -25.98 -2.46
CA ILE A 29 -5.34 -25.34 -2.90
C ILE A 29 -5.68 -24.05 -3.67
N ARG A 30 -5.24 -22.91 -3.14
CA ARG A 30 -5.29 -21.63 -3.82
C ARG A 30 -4.02 -21.50 -4.68
N PRO A 31 -4.15 -21.30 -6.00
CA PRO A 31 -2.99 -21.14 -6.88
C PRO A 31 -2.25 -19.84 -6.56
N ALA A 32 -0.99 -19.77 -6.97
CA ALA A 32 -0.24 -18.52 -6.89
C ALA A 32 -0.93 -17.45 -7.75
N LEU A 33 -1.04 -16.24 -7.21
CA LEU A 33 -1.64 -15.10 -7.88
C LEU A 33 -0.57 -14.03 -8.09
N ASN A 34 -0.43 -13.58 -9.33
CA ASN A 34 0.30 -12.37 -9.66
C ASN A 34 -0.64 -11.45 -10.45
N TYR A 35 -1.04 -10.34 -9.83
CA TYR A 35 -1.99 -9.41 -10.39
C TYR A 35 -1.45 -7.99 -10.37
N HIS A 36 -1.71 -7.25 -11.45
CA HIS A 36 -1.31 -5.87 -11.63
C HIS A 36 -2.52 -5.03 -12.05
N SER A 37 -2.80 -3.94 -11.33
CA SER A 37 -3.77 -2.93 -11.76
C SER A 37 -3.12 -1.57 -11.98
N LYS A 38 -3.74 -0.79 -12.87
CA LYS A 38 -3.38 0.62 -13.10
C LYS A 38 -4.66 1.44 -13.18
N VAL A 39 -4.87 2.29 -12.19
CA VAL A 39 -6.04 3.16 -12.09
C VAL A 39 -5.61 4.59 -12.36
N ARG A 40 -6.33 5.28 -13.28
CA ARG A 40 -6.14 6.71 -13.50
C ARG A 40 -6.83 7.47 -12.37
N LEU A 41 -6.11 8.42 -11.78
CA LEU A 41 -6.59 9.18 -10.64
C LEU A 41 -7.23 10.49 -11.08
N THR A 42 -8.38 10.80 -10.49
CA THR A 42 -8.95 12.14 -10.53
C THR A 42 -8.11 13.09 -9.69
N SER A 43 -8.27 14.39 -9.89
CA SER A 43 -7.62 15.44 -9.09
C SER A 43 -7.94 15.29 -7.60
N GLU A 44 -9.19 14.94 -7.27
CA GLU A 44 -9.66 14.72 -5.91
C GLU A 44 -8.96 13.52 -5.25
N ILE A 45 -8.98 12.35 -5.90
CA ILE A 45 -8.33 11.14 -5.36
C ILE A 45 -6.83 11.36 -5.20
N LYS A 46 -6.19 12.02 -6.18
CA LYS A 46 -4.77 12.40 -6.11
C LYS A 46 -4.49 13.26 -4.88
N SER A 47 -5.29 14.30 -4.64
CA SER A 47 -5.11 15.19 -3.48
C SER A 47 -5.26 14.42 -2.18
N LYS A 48 -6.27 13.55 -2.09
CA LYS A 48 -6.51 12.74 -0.90
C LYS A 48 -5.36 11.77 -0.58
N ILE A 49 -4.77 11.14 -1.60
CA ILE A 49 -3.57 10.30 -1.41
C ILE A 49 -2.40 11.14 -0.89
N ASP A 50 -2.20 12.34 -1.44
CA ASP A 50 -1.12 13.23 -1.03
C ASP A 50 -1.29 13.71 0.42
N ASP A 51 -2.51 14.07 0.83
CA ASP A 51 -2.83 14.48 2.19
C ASP A 51 -2.63 13.33 3.19
N LEU A 52 -3.13 12.13 2.87
CA LEU A 52 -2.92 10.93 3.68
C LEU A 52 -1.43 10.58 3.80
N TYR A 53 -0.68 10.70 2.70
CA TYR A 53 0.76 10.47 2.70
C TYR A 53 1.52 11.48 3.56
N LYS A 54 1.22 12.77 3.44
CA LYS A 54 1.84 13.82 4.27
C LYS A 54 1.55 13.61 5.75
N ASN A 55 0.30 13.27 6.10
CA ASN A 55 -0.07 12.96 7.48
C ASN A 55 0.68 11.74 8.00
N ALA A 56 0.75 10.68 7.18
CA ALA A 56 1.53 9.48 7.50
C ALA A 56 3.02 9.82 7.72
N LEU A 57 3.64 10.65 6.88
CA LEU A 57 5.04 11.06 7.05
C LEU A 57 5.28 11.87 8.34
N LEU A 58 4.36 12.77 8.68
CA LEU A 58 4.51 13.61 9.87
C LEU A 58 4.39 12.81 11.17
N ASN A 59 3.53 11.79 11.17
CA ASN A 59 3.17 11.06 12.39
C ASN A 59 3.90 9.71 12.52
N SER A 60 4.30 9.10 11.40
CA SER A 60 5.06 7.85 11.42
C SER A 60 6.54 8.13 11.71
N ARG A 61 7.09 7.42 12.69
CA ARG A 61 8.54 7.42 12.89
C ARG A 61 9.15 6.40 11.94
N PRO A 62 10.13 6.78 11.09
CA PRO A 62 10.85 5.81 10.27
C PRO A 62 11.48 4.78 11.21
N ASP A 63 11.22 3.50 10.94
CA ASP A 63 11.82 2.43 11.73
C ASP A 63 13.26 2.25 11.29
N ASN A 64 14.18 2.15 12.26
CA ASN A 64 15.61 1.96 12.00
C ASN A 64 15.91 0.52 11.56
N ILE A 65 14.91 -0.36 11.68
CA ILE A 65 14.97 -1.76 11.36
C ILE A 65 14.50 -1.90 9.91
N ARG A 66 15.43 -2.19 9.01
CA ARG A 66 15.13 -2.61 7.63
C ARG A 66 14.43 -3.98 7.67
N GLY A 67 13.13 -3.99 7.92
CA GLY A 67 12.29 -5.18 7.92
C GLY A 67 11.92 -5.60 6.50
N LEU A 68 12.89 -6.13 5.75
CA LEU A 68 12.67 -6.71 4.42
C LEU A 68 11.91 -8.06 4.47
N ASP A 69 11.79 -8.70 5.64
CA ASP A 69 11.29 -10.07 5.74
C ASP A 69 9.86 -10.24 6.32
N GLY A 70 9.14 -9.14 6.59
CA GLY A 70 7.80 -9.25 7.20
C GLY A 70 6.73 -8.32 6.65
N SER A 71 7.10 -7.23 5.95
CA SER A 71 6.17 -6.16 5.57
C SER A 71 4.97 -6.67 4.76
N THR A 72 3.74 -6.34 5.17
CA THR A 72 2.51 -6.81 4.51
C THR A 72 2.23 -6.03 3.21
N TRP A 73 2.65 -4.75 3.16
CA TRP A 73 2.58 -3.95 1.94
C TRP A 73 3.57 -2.77 1.92
N CYS A 74 3.80 -2.18 0.75
CA CYS A 74 4.65 -0.99 0.58
C CYS A 74 3.99 0.12 -0.27
N PHE A 75 4.22 1.37 0.12
CA PHE A 75 3.90 2.58 -0.65
C PHE A 75 5.14 3.15 -1.31
N ARG A 76 5.07 3.41 -2.62
CA ARG A 76 6.18 3.98 -3.41
C ARG A 76 5.76 5.26 -4.12
N PRO A 77 5.82 6.43 -3.45
CA PRO A 77 5.58 7.70 -4.12
C PRO A 77 6.76 8.08 -5.00
N LYS A 78 6.47 8.64 -6.17
CA LYS A 78 7.52 9.17 -7.05
C LYS A 78 8.11 10.45 -6.46
N SER A 79 9.44 10.49 -6.33
CA SER A 79 10.22 11.66 -5.89
C SER A 79 11.31 11.97 -6.92
N GLY A 80 11.07 12.99 -7.76
CA GLY A 80 11.93 13.29 -8.91
C GLY A 80 11.96 12.13 -9.92
N ASN A 81 13.16 11.61 -10.21
CA ASN A 81 13.38 10.47 -11.10
C ASN A 81 13.40 9.11 -10.37
N SER A 82 13.35 9.11 -9.04
CA SER A 82 13.37 7.92 -8.20
C SER A 82 12.04 7.70 -7.47
N TYR A 83 11.88 6.55 -6.85
CA TYR A 83 10.79 6.30 -5.90
C TYR A 83 11.36 6.29 -4.49
N THR A 84 10.69 6.95 -3.56
CA THR A 84 10.87 6.64 -2.15
C THR A 84 10.06 5.37 -1.85
N GLU A 85 10.51 4.53 -0.92
CA GLU A 85 9.78 3.34 -0.49
C GLU A 85 9.48 3.42 1.00
N LEU A 86 8.21 3.22 1.34
CA LEU A 86 7.74 3.04 2.71
C LEU A 86 7.05 1.69 2.80
N CYS A 87 7.72 0.71 3.39
CA CYS A 87 7.14 -0.60 3.65
C CYS A 87 6.57 -0.66 5.06
N TYR A 88 5.37 -1.20 5.18
CA TYR A 88 4.61 -1.28 6.41
C TYR A 88 4.53 -2.73 6.89
N TRP A 89 4.86 -2.93 8.16
CA TRP A 89 4.63 -4.18 8.86
C TRP A 89 3.37 -4.03 9.72
N SER A 90 2.36 -4.86 9.47
CA SER A 90 1.20 -4.97 10.35
C SER A 90 1.45 -6.08 11.36
N PRO A 91 1.79 -5.80 12.63
CA PRO A 91 1.27 -6.59 13.72
C PRO A 91 -0.10 -5.99 14.03
N ILE A 92 -1.17 -6.70 13.67
CA ILE A 92 -2.57 -6.37 13.99
C ILE A 92 -2.78 -6.15 15.52
N GLU A 93 -1.79 -6.46 16.35
CA GLU A 93 -1.91 -6.59 17.79
C GLU A 93 -1.91 -5.27 18.60
N HIS A 94 -1.59 -4.10 18.03
CA HIS A 94 -1.48 -2.86 18.84
C HIS A 94 -2.11 -1.59 18.20
N PRO A 95 -3.45 -1.45 18.23
CA PRO A 95 -4.16 -0.24 17.77
C PRO A 95 -3.79 1.04 18.53
N GLU A 96 -3.20 0.93 19.73
CA GLU A 96 -2.71 2.06 20.54
C GLU A 96 -1.24 2.43 20.29
N SER A 97 -0.64 1.89 19.24
CA SER A 97 0.76 2.14 18.92
C SER A 97 1.04 3.64 18.71
N LYS A 98 1.81 4.25 19.63
CA LYS A 98 2.35 5.63 19.57
C LYS A 98 3.30 5.87 18.37
N ARG A 99 3.44 4.90 17.46
CA ARG A 99 4.36 4.95 16.31
C ARG A 99 3.76 5.62 15.07
N GLY A 100 2.53 6.15 15.16
CA GLY A 100 1.83 6.77 14.02
C GLY A 100 1.36 5.77 12.98
N LEU A 101 1.16 4.50 13.37
CA LEU A 101 0.78 3.42 12.46
C LEU A 101 -0.64 3.60 11.89
N LYS A 102 -1.50 4.33 12.60
CA LYS A 102 -2.87 4.60 12.18
C LYS A 102 -2.94 5.33 10.84
N ASP A 103 -2.12 6.37 10.64
CA ASP A 103 -2.19 7.19 9.44
C ASP A 103 -1.66 6.46 8.20
N ILE A 104 -0.57 5.71 8.36
CA ILE A 104 -0.06 4.86 7.28
C ILE A 104 -1.00 3.69 6.99
N SER A 105 -1.67 3.12 8.00
CA SER A 105 -2.73 2.14 7.80
C SER A 105 -3.91 2.72 7.05
N ASN A 106 -4.36 3.93 7.39
CA ASN A 106 -5.44 4.63 6.68
C ASN A 106 -5.08 4.88 5.21
N LEU A 107 -3.83 5.28 4.94
CA LEU A 107 -3.33 5.40 3.58
C LEU A 107 -3.41 4.05 2.85
N GLY A 108 -2.92 2.97 3.46
CA GLY A 108 -2.93 1.64 2.86
C GLY A 108 -4.33 1.12 2.56
N ILE A 109 -5.28 1.25 3.50
CA ILE A 109 -6.68 0.89 3.31
C ILE A 109 -7.26 1.66 2.13
N TYR A 110 -7.06 2.97 2.10
CA TYR A 110 -7.59 3.81 1.02
C TYR A 110 -7.00 3.42 -0.34
N LEU A 111 -5.69 3.14 -0.42
CA LEU A 111 -5.03 2.69 -1.64
C LEU A 111 -5.55 1.31 -2.09
N PHE A 112 -5.79 0.41 -1.15
CA PHE A 112 -6.36 -0.91 -1.43
C PHE A 112 -7.78 -0.79 -1.99
N ASP A 113 -8.64 0.02 -1.38
CA ASP A 113 -10.03 0.21 -1.83
C ASP A 113 -10.10 0.71 -3.28
N ILE A 114 -9.26 1.67 -3.64
CA ILE A 114 -9.24 2.24 -5.01
C ILE A 114 -8.46 1.38 -6.01
N SER A 115 -7.71 0.38 -5.56
CA SER A 115 -6.87 -0.46 -6.42
C SER A 115 -7.63 -1.55 -7.18
N GLY A 116 -8.83 -1.90 -6.72
CA GLY A 116 -9.60 -3.03 -7.20
C GLY A 116 -9.05 -4.41 -6.81
N LEU A 117 -7.98 -4.48 -6.00
CA LEU A 117 -7.33 -5.74 -5.64
C LEU A 117 -8.26 -6.72 -4.90
N GLN A 118 -9.29 -6.23 -4.21
CA GLN A 118 -10.27 -7.06 -3.51
C GLN A 118 -11.03 -8.00 -4.46
N GLU A 119 -11.33 -7.54 -5.68
CA GLU A 119 -12.02 -8.35 -6.70
C GLU A 119 -11.19 -9.55 -7.16
N TYR A 120 -9.87 -9.49 -6.94
CA TYR A 120 -8.91 -10.52 -7.32
C TYR A 120 -8.43 -11.33 -6.12
N GLY A 121 -9.13 -11.27 -4.97
CA GLY A 121 -8.76 -12.04 -3.78
C GLY A 121 -7.62 -11.42 -2.96
N GLY A 122 -7.28 -10.15 -3.21
CA GLY A 122 -6.46 -9.38 -2.31
C GLY A 122 -7.16 -9.24 -0.95
N VAL A 123 -6.39 -9.36 0.13
CA VAL A 123 -6.86 -9.10 1.48
C VAL A 123 -5.88 -8.10 2.10
N PHE A 124 -6.41 -7.01 2.63
CA PHE A 124 -5.62 -6.03 3.37
C PHE A 124 -5.52 -6.48 4.83
N GLN A 125 -4.29 -6.73 5.30
CA GLN A 125 -3.94 -7.24 6.64
C GLN A 125 -2.96 -6.31 7.35
#